data_AF-A0A930K8M2-F1
#
_entry.id   AF-A0A930K8M2-F1
#
_cell.length_a   1.000
_cell.length_b   1.000
_cell.length_c   1.000
_cell.angle_alpha   90.00
_cell.angle_beta   90.00
_cell.angle_gamma   90.00
#
_symmetry.space_group_name_H-M   'P 1'
#
loop_
_entity.id
_entity.type
_entity.pdbx_description
1 polymer ?
#
loop_
_entity_poly.entity_id
_entity_poly.type
_entity_poly.pdbx_seq_one_letter_code
_entity_poly.pdbx_strand_id
1 'polypeptide(L)'
;MSQPNLEIMNFVERQILPRYNDFGQSHGLGHVQRVIKSSLALAAVTGADVNMVYVIAAYHDLGMAGPRAIHHITSGKILIADARLRKWFSAEQLKIMKEAVEDHRASSSRVPRSIYGKIVAEADRDLEPEVVFSRAILYGIENYPEKNDEQMWQRFRDHMKEKYGRSGYLKLWIPGSPNAKSLETIRKTIDSEAELRKVFDRIYQQIREQEENN
;
A
#
# COMPACT_ATOMS: atom_id res chain seq x y z
N MET A 1 8.23 11.78 19.24
CA MET A 1 8.51 10.81 18.17
C MET A 1 9.70 11.34 17.39
N SER A 2 10.65 10.48 17.02
CA SER A 2 11.76 10.83 16.14
C SER A 2 11.19 11.23 14.77
N GLN A 3 11.64 12.37 14.24
CA GLN A 3 11.30 12.84 12.90
C GLN A 3 12.41 12.44 11.92
N PRO A 4 12.09 12.20 10.63
CA PRO A 4 13.11 12.01 9.61
C PRO A 4 14.03 13.24 9.51
N ASN A 5 15.27 13.00 9.07
CA ASN A 5 16.24 14.05 8.79
C ASN A 5 15.71 15.02 7.71
N LEU A 6 15.83 16.33 7.96
CA LEU A 6 15.28 17.38 7.08
C LEU A 6 15.85 17.36 5.67
N GLU A 7 17.12 17.00 5.48
CA GLU A 7 17.69 16.87 4.14
C GLU A 7 17.07 15.71 3.36
N ILE A 8 16.82 14.59 4.05
CA ILE A 8 16.16 13.42 3.46
C ILE A 8 14.72 13.77 3.10
N MET A 9 13.99 14.47 3.98
CA MET A 9 12.64 14.95 3.68
C MET A 9 12.61 15.84 2.45
N ASN A 10 13.47 16.86 2.41
CA ASN A 10 13.54 17.77 1.26
C ASN A 10 13.85 17.03 -0.04
N PHE A 11 14.77 16.06 0.02
CA PHE A 11 15.10 15.22 -1.12
C PHE A 11 13.90 14.39 -1.60
N VAL A 12 13.23 13.66 -0.69
CA VAL A 12 12.09 12.80 -1.02
C VAL A 12 10.93 13.62 -1.59
N GLU A 13 10.59 14.73 -0.94
CA GLU A 13 9.48 15.60 -1.36
C GLU A 13 9.70 16.22 -2.75
N ARG A 14 10.95 16.57 -3.09
CA ARG A 14 11.25 17.23 -4.36
C ARG A 14 11.58 16.27 -5.50
N GLN A 15 12.12 15.09 -5.20
CA GLN A 15 12.70 14.20 -6.23
C GLN A 15 11.96 12.87 -6.37
N ILE A 16 11.26 12.44 -5.32
CA ILE A 16 10.68 11.10 -5.26
C ILE A 16 9.15 11.15 -5.33
N LEU A 17 8.51 11.89 -4.42
CA LEU A 17 7.05 11.98 -4.39
C LEU A 17 6.41 12.49 -5.69
N PRO A 18 6.98 13.46 -6.43
CA PRO A 18 6.38 13.93 -7.68
C PRO A 18 6.24 12.84 -8.75
N ARG A 19 7.05 11.76 -8.68
CA ARG A 19 6.99 10.63 -9.62
C ARG A 19 5.69 9.82 -9.49
N TYR A 20 5.00 9.94 -8.36
CA TYR A 20 3.70 9.30 -8.14
C TYR A 20 2.55 9.99 -8.89
N ASN A 21 2.78 11.20 -9.44
CA ASN A 21 1.77 11.89 -10.26
C ASN A 21 1.53 11.18 -11.60
N ASP A 22 2.47 10.34 -12.04
CA ASP A 22 2.35 9.57 -13.28
C ASP A 22 1.55 8.26 -13.08
N PHE A 23 1.07 7.97 -11.86
CA PHE A 23 0.37 6.74 -11.51
C PHE A 23 -1.15 6.96 -11.41
N GLY A 24 -1.92 5.89 -11.64
CA GLY A 24 -3.39 5.92 -11.47
C GLY A 24 -3.81 6.18 -10.01
N GLN A 25 -5.09 6.51 -9.81
CA GLN A 25 -5.63 6.95 -8.51
C GLN A 25 -5.36 5.94 -7.38
N SER A 26 -5.35 4.65 -7.70
CA SER A 26 -5.11 3.58 -6.72
C SER A 26 -3.68 3.53 -6.18
N HIS A 27 -2.72 4.22 -6.82
CA HIS A 27 -1.29 4.20 -6.48
C HIS A 27 -0.61 5.58 -6.53
N GLY A 28 -1.37 6.67 -6.64
CA GLY A 28 -0.83 8.03 -6.76
C GLY A 28 -0.34 8.64 -5.44
N LEU A 29 -0.14 9.96 -5.43
CA LEU A 29 0.45 10.70 -4.31
C LEU A 29 -0.27 10.47 -2.95
N GLY A 30 -1.59 10.38 -2.97
CA GLY A 30 -2.38 10.12 -1.75
C GLY A 30 -2.07 8.76 -1.11
N HIS A 31 -1.83 7.72 -1.92
CA HIS A 31 -1.45 6.39 -1.44
C HIS A 31 -0.09 6.44 -0.73
N VAL A 32 0.96 6.92 -1.40
CA VAL A 32 2.30 6.95 -0.81
C VAL A 32 2.38 7.82 0.45
N GLN A 33 1.63 8.92 0.52
CA GLN A 33 1.57 9.75 1.73
C GLN A 33 0.95 9.00 2.92
N ARG A 34 -0.11 8.22 2.70
CA ARG A 34 -0.69 7.36 3.75
C ARG A 34 0.28 6.26 4.16
N VAL A 35 0.96 5.62 3.21
CA VAL A 35 1.99 4.60 3.50
C VAL A 35 3.14 5.19 4.32
N ILE A 36 3.63 6.37 3.97
CA ILE A 36 4.67 7.07 4.75
C ILE A 36 4.18 7.34 6.17
N LYS A 37 2.99 7.95 6.33
CA LYS A 37 2.41 8.27 7.64
C LYS A 37 2.29 7.02 8.53
N SER A 38 1.72 5.95 7.98
CA SER A 38 1.56 4.66 8.67
C SER A 38 2.91 4.02 9.00
N SER A 39 3.88 4.09 8.08
CA SER A 39 5.22 3.54 8.31
C SER A 39 5.93 4.25 9.46
N LEU A 40 5.85 5.59 9.53
CA LEU A 40 6.42 6.38 10.63
C LEU A 40 5.75 6.08 11.98
N ALA A 41 4.44 5.87 12.01
CA ALA A 41 3.74 5.45 13.22
C ALA A 41 4.21 4.06 13.69
N LEU A 42 4.43 3.13 12.75
CA LEU A 42 4.97 1.80 13.05
C LEU A 42 6.44 1.84 13.48
N ALA A 43 7.25 2.77 12.96
CA ALA A 43 8.62 2.97 13.41
C ALA A 43 8.68 3.33 14.90
N ALA A 44 7.77 4.18 15.37
CA ALA A 44 7.72 4.62 16.76
C ALA A 44 7.48 3.47 17.76
N VAL A 45 6.73 2.43 17.36
CA VAL A 45 6.43 1.28 18.24
C VAL A 45 7.41 0.11 18.05
N THR A 46 8.14 0.08 16.94
CA THR A 46 9.10 -1.00 16.63
C THR A 46 10.55 -0.63 16.98
N GLY A 47 10.85 0.65 17.17
CA GLY A 47 12.21 1.15 17.39
C GLY A 47 13.08 1.18 16.12
N ALA A 48 12.47 1.02 14.95
CA ALA A 48 13.18 1.05 13.67
C ALA A 48 13.72 2.46 13.35
N ASP A 49 14.82 2.54 12.59
CA ASP A 49 15.38 3.80 12.13
C ASP A 49 14.38 4.55 11.24
N VAL A 50 13.94 5.72 11.72
CA VAL A 50 12.93 6.54 11.06
C VAL A 50 13.34 7.02 9.67
N ASN A 51 14.64 7.25 9.42
CA ASN A 51 15.15 7.69 8.12
C ASN A 51 15.05 6.56 7.10
N MET A 52 15.44 5.34 7.49
CA MET A 52 15.31 4.17 6.63
C MET A 52 13.83 3.90 6.32
N VAL A 53 12.97 3.92 7.34
CA VAL A 53 11.52 3.70 7.17
C VAL A 53 10.90 4.72 6.22
N TYR A 54 11.23 6.00 6.38
CA TYR A 54 10.72 7.08 5.53
C TYR A 54 11.09 6.87 4.05
N VAL A 55 12.37 6.58 3.77
CA VAL A 55 12.83 6.36 2.39
C VAL A 55 12.27 5.07 1.80
N ILE A 56 12.21 3.98 2.57
CA ILE A 56 11.60 2.72 2.10
C ILE A 56 10.15 2.95 1.68
N ALA A 57 9.37 3.62 2.53
CA ALA A 57 7.98 3.94 2.23
C ALA A 57 7.84 4.85 1.00
N ALA A 58 8.73 5.83 0.82
CA ALA A 58 8.69 6.70 -0.35
C ALA A 58 9.09 6.00 -1.67
N TYR A 59 9.87 4.92 -1.62
CA TYR A 59 10.35 4.20 -2.80
C TYR A 59 9.53 2.95 -3.16
N HIS A 60 8.69 2.45 -2.25
CA HIS A 60 8.12 1.09 -2.34
C HIS A 60 7.42 0.77 -3.67
N ASP A 61 6.76 1.78 -4.25
CA ASP A 61 5.90 1.65 -5.44
C ASP A 61 6.43 2.37 -6.69
N LEU A 62 7.66 2.89 -6.68
CA LEU A 62 8.21 3.58 -7.86
C LEU A 62 8.32 2.69 -9.11
N GLY A 63 8.36 1.36 -8.93
CA GLY A 63 8.30 0.38 -10.00
C GLY A 63 6.94 0.26 -10.69
N MET A 64 5.89 0.92 -10.19
CA MET A 64 4.54 0.94 -10.79
C MET A 64 4.47 1.69 -12.13
N ALA A 65 5.51 2.46 -12.49
CA ALA A 65 5.70 2.98 -13.85
C ALA A 65 5.84 1.87 -14.90
N GLY A 66 6.21 0.65 -14.48
CA GLY A 66 6.37 -0.52 -15.32
C GLY A 66 5.35 -1.63 -14.99
N PRO A 67 5.65 -2.89 -15.35
CA PRO A 67 4.72 -3.99 -15.13
C PRO A 67 4.44 -4.25 -13.65
N ARG A 68 3.15 -4.18 -13.27
CA ARG A 68 2.67 -4.45 -11.90
C ARG A 68 3.10 -5.81 -11.36
N ALA A 69 3.30 -6.83 -12.20
CA ALA A 69 3.74 -8.16 -11.73
C ALA A 69 5.10 -8.12 -11.00
N ILE A 70 5.98 -7.18 -11.37
CA ILE A 70 7.36 -7.10 -10.87
C ILE A 70 7.69 -5.74 -10.22
N HIS A 71 6.70 -4.86 -10.02
CA HIS A 71 6.91 -3.49 -9.51
C HIS A 71 7.79 -3.44 -8.25
N HIS A 72 7.51 -4.26 -7.23
CA HIS A 72 8.34 -4.39 -6.02
C HIS A 72 9.83 -4.66 -6.29
N ILE A 73 10.17 -5.53 -7.25
CA ILE A 73 11.56 -5.79 -7.65
C ILE A 73 12.15 -4.58 -8.37
N THR A 74 11.37 -3.96 -9.26
CA THR A 74 11.77 -2.75 -9.97
C THR A 74 12.00 -1.59 -9.01
N SER A 75 11.13 -1.39 -8.01
CA SER A 75 11.27 -0.41 -6.94
C SER A 75 12.56 -0.63 -6.14
N GLY A 76 12.88 -1.89 -5.80
CA GLY A 76 14.14 -2.24 -5.13
C GLY A 76 15.37 -1.90 -5.98
N LYS A 77 15.30 -2.12 -7.30
CA LYS A 77 16.34 -1.70 -8.26
C LYS A 77 16.47 -0.18 -8.34
N ILE A 78 15.34 0.56 -8.37
CA ILE A 78 15.34 2.03 -8.37
C ILE A 78 16.01 2.56 -7.09
N LEU A 79 15.68 2.00 -5.93
CA LEU A 79 16.26 2.41 -4.65
C LEU A 79 17.78 2.22 -4.63
N ILE A 80 18.28 1.02 -4.98
CA ILE A 80 19.71 0.74 -4.88
C ILE A 80 20.55 1.48 -5.95
N ALA A 81 19.93 1.83 -7.08
CA ALA A 81 20.57 2.60 -8.15
C ALA A 81 20.68 4.10 -7.82
N ASP A 82 19.91 4.60 -6.84
CA ASP A 82 19.94 6.01 -6.48
C ASP A 82 21.17 6.35 -5.64
N ALA A 83 22.25 6.73 -6.32
CA ALA A 83 23.53 7.05 -5.70
C ALA A 83 23.45 8.18 -4.66
N ARG A 84 22.42 9.04 -4.72
CA ARG A 84 22.23 10.16 -3.78
C ARG A 84 21.97 9.66 -2.36
N LEU A 85 21.33 8.49 -2.21
CA LEU A 85 21.06 7.88 -0.90
C LEU A 85 22.34 7.53 -0.13
N ARG A 86 23.48 7.36 -0.81
CA ARG A 86 24.79 7.09 -0.19
C ARG A 86 25.29 8.26 0.66
N LYS A 87 24.71 9.46 0.53
CA LYS A 87 24.97 10.59 1.42
C LYS A 87 24.54 10.31 2.86
N TRP A 88 23.49 9.51 3.07
CA TRP A 88 22.87 9.31 4.39
C TRP A 88 22.92 7.87 4.88
N PHE A 89 23.07 6.89 3.99
CA PHE A 89 22.98 5.47 4.33
C PHE A 89 24.21 4.68 3.89
N SER A 90 24.65 3.77 4.76
CA SER A 90 25.68 2.79 4.46
C SER A 90 25.21 1.76 3.42
N ALA A 91 26.15 1.04 2.81
CA ALA A 91 25.84 -0.03 1.87
C ALA A 91 24.94 -1.13 2.49
N GLU A 92 25.16 -1.46 3.76
CA GLU A 92 24.35 -2.45 4.47
C GLU A 92 22.91 -1.96 4.71
N GLN A 93 22.74 -0.69 5.11
CA GLN A 93 21.41 -0.08 5.23
C GLN A 93 20.69 -0.05 3.89
N LEU A 94 21.35 0.35 2.80
CA LEU A 94 20.77 0.37 1.46
C LEU A 94 20.34 -1.02 0.98
N LYS A 95 21.12 -2.06 1.32
CA LYS A 95 20.74 -3.44 1.06
C LYS A 95 19.46 -3.78 1.81
N ILE A 96 19.38 -3.55 3.12
CA ILE A 96 18.17 -3.79 3.93
C ILE A 96 16.96 -3.02 3.37
N MET A 97 17.15 -1.78 2.93
CA MET A 97 16.10 -0.95 2.35
C MET A 97 15.57 -1.51 1.03
N LYS A 98 16.47 -1.93 0.12
CA LYS A 98 16.09 -2.63 -1.12
C LYS A 98 15.28 -3.88 -0.81
N GLU A 99 15.74 -4.68 0.14
CA GLU A 99 15.07 -5.91 0.53
C GLU A 99 13.68 -5.66 1.12
N ALA A 100 13.54 -4.63 1.96
CA ALA A 100 12.26 -4.21 2.52
C ALA A 100 11.28 -3.78 1.43
N VAL A 101 11.73 -3.01 0.44
CA VAL A 101 10.92 -2.63 -0.73
C VAL A 101 10.48 -3.85 -1.53
N GLU A 102 11.33 -4.85 -1.72
CA GLU A 102 10.95 -6.07 -2.44
C GLU A 102 9.93 -6.93 -1.65
N ASP A 103 9.95 -6.85 -0.33
CA ASP A 103 9.13 -7.69 0.55
C ASP A 103 7.71 -7.15 0.80
N HIS A 104 7.39 -5.94 0.33
CA HIS A 104 6.14 -5.26 0.72
C HIS A 104 4.86 -5.91 0.18
N ARG A 105 4.96 -6.64 -0.94
CA ARG A 105 3.78 -7.13 -1.69
C ARG A 105 2.91 -8.07 -0.85
N ALA A 106 1.64 -7.71 -0.67
CA ALA A 106 0.69 -8.48 0.16
C ALA A 106 0.44 -9.93 -0.32
N SER A 107 0.52 -10.19 -1.62
CA SER A 107 0.36 -11.54 -2.18
C SER A 107 1.64 -12.38 -2.13
N SER A 108 2.75 -11.83 -1.59
CA SER A 108 3.93 -12.64 -1.28
C SER A 108 3.60 -13.57 -0.12
N SER A 109 3.81 -14.87 -0.32
CA SER A 109 3.66 -15.86 0.75
C SER A 109 4.82 -15.86 1.74
N ARG A 110 5.92 -15.15 1.42
CA ARG A 110 7.14 -15.10 2.22
C ARG A 110 7.03 -14.05 3.31
N VAL A 111 7.62 -14.36 4.47
CA VAL A 111 7.79 -13.40 5.56
C VAL A 111 8.84 -12.36 5.14
N PRO A 112 8.59 -11.05 5.34
CA PRO A 112 9.60 -10.03 5.08
C PRO A 112 10.88 -10.28 5.88
N ARG A 113 12.04 -10.06 5.24
CA ARG A 113 13.37 -10.40 5.75
C ARG A 113 13.79 -9.60 6.97
N SER A 114 13.24 -8.39 7.13
CA SER A 114 13.61 -7.47 8.20
C SER A 114 12.39 -6.79 8.82
N ILE A 115 12.59 -6.13 9.97
CA ILE A 115 11.55 -5.28 10.58
C ILE A 115 11.11 -4.17 9.61
N TYR A 116 12.02 -3.63 8.80
CA TYR A 116 11.69 -2.63 7.80
C TYR A 116 10.77 -3.17 6.71
N GLY A 117 11.01 -4.39 6.25
CA GLY A 117 10.10 -5.08 5.32
C GLY A 117 8.72 -5.32 5.93
N LYS A 118 8.67 -5.70 7.22
CA LYS A 118 7.39 -5.86 7.94
C LYS A 118 6.65 -4.53 8.05
N ILE A 119 7.34 -3.42 8.36
CA ILE A 119 6.76 -2.08 8.48
C ILE A 119 6.13 -1.64 7.16
N VAL A 120 6.88 -1.67 6.05
CA VAL A 120 6.35 -1.21 4.77
C VAL A 120 5.25 -2.14 4.25
N ALA A 121 5.38 -3.46 4.42
CA ALA A 121 4.33 -4.41 4.08
C ALA A 121 3.05 -4.21 4.91
N GLU A 122 3.19 -3.82 6.17
CA GLU A 122 2.04 -3.51 7.03
C GLU A 122 1.40 -2.18 6.61
N ALA A 123 2.20 -1.13 6.40
CA ALA A 123 1.74 0.20 6.03
C ALA A 123 1.07 0.25 4.66
N ASP A 124 1.62 -0.46 3.66
CA ASP A 124 1.10 -0.52 2.28
C ASP A 124 -0.31 -1.12 2.17
N ARG A 125 -0.69 -1.97 3.15
CA ARG A 125 -2.02 -2.59 3.12
C ARG A 125 -3.17 -1.60 3.25
N ASP A 126 -2.90 -0.40 3.79
CA ASP A 126 -3.84 0.72 3.89
C ASP A 126 -5.25 0.26 4.31
N LEU A 127 -5.33 -0.37 5.49
CA LEU A 127 -6.49 -1.15 5.92
C LEU A 127 -7.66 -0.30 6.42
N GLU A 128 -7.70 0.99 6.10
CA GLU A 128 -8.89 1.79 6.35
C GLU A 128 -10.07 1.21 5.54
N PRO A 129 -11.19 0.77 6.16
CA PRO A 129 -12.20 -0.01 5.47
C PRO A 129 -12.74 0.66 4.21
N GLU A 130 -13.07 1.96 4.30
CA GLU A 130 -13.57 2.73 3.15
C GLU A 130 -12.55 2.75 2.00
N VAL A 131 -11.27 2.98 2.31
CA VAL A 131 -10.20 2.99 1.32
C VAL A 131 -10.01 1.62 0.67
N VAL A 132 -10.06 0.54 1.47
CA VAL A 132 -9.95 -0.84 0.96
C VAL A 132 -11.07 -1.15 -0.02
N PHE A 133 -12.32 -0.87 0.35
CA PHE A 133 -13.46 -1.16 -0.50
C PHE A 133 -13.46 -0.29 -1.77
N SER A 134 -13.22 1.01 -1.64
CA SER A 134 -13.13 1.93 -2.78
C SER A 134 -12.01 1.54 -3.75
N ARG A 135 -10.81 1.19 -3.27
CA ARG A 135 -9.70 0.75 -4.16
C ARG A 135 -10.02 -0.55 -4.89
N ALA A 136 -10.70 -1.49 -4.24
CA ALA A 136 -11.10 -2.75 -4.88
C ALA A 136 -12.12 -2.53 -6.01
N ILE A 137 -13.00 -1.55 -5.85
CA ILE A 137 -14.01 -1.13 -6.84
C ILE A 137 -13.34 -0.35 -7.98
N LEU A 138 -12.57 0.70 -7.68
CA LEU A 138 -11.83 1.50 -8.67
C LEU A 138 -10.94 0.64 -9.55
N TYR A 139 -10.20 -0.32 -8.96
CA TYR A 139 -9.42 -1.27 -9.75
C TYR A 139 -10.31 -2.09 -10.70
N GLY A 140 -11.50 -2.47 -10.25
CA GLY A 140 -12.48 -3.18 -11.08
C GLY A 140 -12.87 -2.37 -12.30
N ILE A 141 -13.24 -1.09 -12.09
CA ILE A 141 -13.61 -0.16 -13.15
C ILE A 141 -12.45 0.07 -14.12
N GLU A 142 -11.25 0.35 -13.60
CA GLU A 142 -10.04 0.63 -14.40
C GLU A 142 -9.63 -0.57 -15.29
N ASN A 143 -9.79 -1.80 -14.82
CA ASN A 143 -9.23 -2.99 -15.48
C ASN A 143 -10.28 -3.87 -16.18
N TYR A 144 -11.56 -3.65 -15.89
CA TYR A 144 -12.66 -4.44 -16.44
C TYR A 144 -13.87 -3.53 -16.80
N PRO A 145 -13.67 -2.51 -17.65
CA PRO A 145 -14.73 -1.55 -17.99
C PRO A 145 -15.91 -2.18 -18.72
N GLU A 146 -15.74 -3.40 -19.26
CA GLU A 146 -16.78 -4.15 -19.96
C GLU A 146 -17.78 -4.83 -19.02
N LYS A 147 -17.49 -4.93 -17.71
CA LYS A 147 -18.35 -5.62 -16.74
C LYS A 147 -19.56 -4.78 -16.41
N ASN A 148 -20.73 -5.44 -16.37
CA ASN A 148 -21.92 -4.84 -15.78
C ASN A 148 -21.86 -4.83 -14.24
N ASP A 149 -22.81 -4.14 -13.62
CA ASP A 149 -22.83 -3.91 -12.16
C ASP A 149 -22.81 -5.20 -11.34
N GLU A 150 -23.55 -6.24 -11.76
CA GLU A 150 -23.60 -7.52 -11.05
C GLU A 150 -22.29 -8.31 -11.22
N GLN A 151 -21.67 -8.26 -12.40
CA GLN A 151 -20.34 -8.82 -12.62
C GLN A 151 -19.27 -8.08 -11.83
N MET A 152 -19.40 -6.76 -11.69
CA MET A 152 -18.50 -5.94 -10.88
C MET A 152 -18.64 -6.28 -9.39
N TRP A 153 -19.87 -6.46 -8.92
CA TRP A 153 -20.16 -6.96 -7.57
C TRP A 153 -19.51 -8.32 -7.32
N GLN A 154 -19.72 -9.31 -8.20
CA GLN A 154 -19.15 -10.64 -8.04
C GLN A 154 -17.62 -10.59 -7.96
N ARG A 155 -16.98 -9.85 -8.86
CA ARG A 155 -15.53 -9.62 -8.85
C ARG A 155 -15.07 -9.00 -7.53
N PHE A 156 -15.75 -7.94 -7.07
CA PHE A 156 -15.43 -7.27 -5.81
C PHE A 156 -15.56 -8.23 -4.62
N ARG A 157 -16.70 -8.91 -4.50
CA ARG A 157 -16.97 -9.87 -3.42
C ARG A 157 -15.90 -10.96 -3.36
N ASP A 158 -15.58 -11.56 -4.50
CA ASP A 158 -14.63 -12.66 -4.57
C ASP A 158 -13.22 -12.16 -4.22
N HIS A 159 -12.81 -10.97 -4.71
CA HIS A 159 -11.56 -10.33 -4.33
C HIS A 159 -11.48 -10.07 -2.82
N MET A 160 -12.55 -9.55 -2.21
CA MET A 160 -12.59 -9.27 -0.78
C MET A 160 -12.42 -10.55 0.04
N LYS A 161 -13.13 -11.63 -0.34
CA LYS A 161 -13.01 -12.94 0.34
C LYS A 161 -11.61 -13.54 0.17
N GLU A 162 -11.07 -13.56 -1.04
CA GLU A 162 -9.75 -14.15 -1.34
C GLU A 162 -8.60 -13.42 -0.65
N LYS A 163 -8.64 -12.08 -0.61
CA LYS A 163 -7.56 -11.28 -0.04
C LYS A 163 -7.70 -11.04 1.45
N TYR A 164 -8.85 -10.54 1.89
CA TYR A 164 -9.06 -9.99 3.24
C TYR A 164 -9.87 -10.91 4.16
N GLY A 165 -10.56 -11.91 3.61
CA GLY A 165 -11.39 -12.84 4.35
C GLY A 165 -10.65 -13.59 5.46
N ARG A 166 -11.40 -14.36 6.25
CA ARG A 166 -10.85 -15.17 7.37
C ARG A 166 -9.76 -16.15 6.91
N SER A 167 -9.96 -16.74 5.74
CA SER A 167 -9.00 -17.61 5.04
C SER A 167 -8.18 -16.87 3.96
N GLY A 168 -8.29 -15.54 3.89
CA GLY A 168 -7.65 -14.74 2.85
C GLY A 168 -6.14 -14.69 2.99
N TYR A 169 -5.46 -14.40 1.88
CA TYR A 169 -3.99 -14.44 1.85
C TYR A 169 -3.30 -13.26 2.55
N LEU A 170 -4.01 -12.16 2.84
CA LEU A 170 -3.43 -11.03 3.56
C LEU A 170 -3.13 -11.41 5.01
N LYS A 171 -1.85 -11.37 5.36
CA LYS A 171 -1.34 -11.60 6.73
C LYS A 171 -1.02 -10.27 7.38
N LEU A 172 -0.95 -10.19 8.71
CA LEU A 172 -0.35 -9.06 9.42
C LEU A 172 0.99 -9.50 10.03
N TRP A 173 1.97 -8.61 10.04
CA TRP A 173 3.34 -8.91 10.46
C TRP A 173 3.73 -8.27 11.79
N ILE A 174 3.01 -7.23 12.22
CA ILE A 174 3.31 -6.50 13.45
C ILE A 174 2.15 -6.73 14.44
N PRO A 175 2.36 -7.53 15.50
CA PRO A 175 1.35 -7.75 16.53
C PRO A 175 0.92 -6.43 17.18
N GLY A 176 -0.40 -6.26 17.39
CA GLY A 176 -0.96 -5.07 18.05
C GLY A 176 -0.93 -3.80 17.20
N SER A 177 -0.60 -3.87 15.90
CA SER A 177 -0.70 -2.72 15.01
C SER A 177 -2.16 -2.23 14.87
N PRO A 178 -2.40 -0.93 14.60
CA PRO A 178 -3.75 -0.41 14.32
C PRO A 178 -4.47 -1.18 13.20
N ASN A 179 -3.70 -1.74 12.27
CA ASN A 179 -4.19 -2.53 11.15
C ASN A 179 -4.94 -3.80 11.58
N ALA A 180 -4.63 -4.38 12.74
CA ALA A 180 -5.37 -5.54 13.25
C ALA A 180 -6.85 -5.19 13.50
N LYS A 181 -7.11 -4.02 14.08
CA LYS A 181 -8.48 -3.54 14.33
C LYS A 181 -9.22 -3.29 13.03
N SER A 182 -8.59 -2.59 12.08
CA SER A 182 -9.24 -2.28 10.80
C SER A 182 -9.48 -3.52 9.94
N LEU A 183 -8.55 -4.48 9.93
CA LEU A 183 -8.74 -5.77 9.27
C LEU A 183 -9.90 -6.57 9.87
N GLU A 184 -10.07 -6.52 11.19
CA GLU A 184 -11.22 -7.15 11.83
C GLU A 184 -12.54 -6.48 11.43
N THR A 185 -12.59 -5.15 11.33
CA THR A 185 -13.75 -4.44 10.80
C THR A 185 -14.07 -4.88 9.37
N ILE A 186 -13.06 -4.94 8.48
CA ILE A 186 -13.22 -5.40 7.10
C ILE A 186 -13.76 -6.83 7.07
N ARG A 187 -13.21 -7.74 7.89
CA ARG A 187 -13.64 -9.13 7.96
C ARG A 187 -15.08 -9.29 8.43
N LYS A 188 -15.50 -8.54 9.45
CA LYS A 188 -16.90 -8.54 9.89
C LYS A 188 -17.86 -8.11 8.78
N THR A 189 -17.49 -7.13 7.98
CA THR A 189 -18.28 -6.74 6.79
C THR A 189 -18.30 -7.86 5.76
N ILE A 190 -17.17 -8.51 5.47
CA ILE A 190 -17.08 -9.62 4.51
C ILE A 190 -17.88 -10.85 4.96
N ASP A 191 -17.91 -11.12 6.27
CA ASP A 191 -18.62 -12.25 6.87
C ASP A 191 -20.15 -12.14 6.65
N SER A 192 -20.68 -10.93 6.38
CA SER A 192 -22.07 -10.68 6.02
C SER A 192 -22.20 -10.22 4.57
N GLU A 193 -22.65 -11.12 3.68
CA GLU A 193 -22.78 -10.80 2.25
C GLU A 193 -23.75 -9.63 2.00
N ALA A 194 -24.80 -9.50 2.81
CA ALA A 194 -25.74 -8.38 2.73
C ALA A 194 -25.08 -7.04 3.09
N GLU A 195 -24.26 -6.99 4.13
CA GLU A 195 -23.55 -5.76 4.50
C GLU A 195 -22.44 -5.43 3.49
N LEU A 196 -21.71 -6.44 3.01
CA LEU A 196 -20.73 -6.25 1.95
C LEU A 196 -21.36 -5.70 0.67
N ARG A 197 -22.55 -6.18 0.29
CA ARG A 197 -23.30 -5.68 -0.87
C ARG A 197 -23.73 -4.24 -0.69
N LYS A 198 -24.30 -3.88 0.46
CA LYS A 198 -24.68 -2.49 0.78
C LYS A 198 -23.48 -1.54 0.66
N VAL A 199 -22.31 -1.94 1.16
CA VAL A 199 -21.08 -1.15 1.06
C VAL A 199 -20.65 -1.00 -0.40
N PHE A 200 -20.69 -2.08 -1.18
CA PHE A 200 -20.38 -2.03 -2.61
C PHE A 200 -21.32 -1.08 -3.36
N ASP A 201 -22.63 -1.26 -3.23
CA ASP A 201 -23.62 -0.47 -3.97
C ASP A 201 -23.47 1.02 -3.66
N ARG A 202 -23.30 1.38 -2.36
CA ARG A 202 -23.08 2.76 -1.93
C ARG A 202 -21.84 3.39 -2.56
N ILE A 203 -20.69 2.73 -2.46
CA ILE A 203 -19.42 3.27 -2.94
C ILE A 203 -19.38 3.31 -4.47
N TYR A 204 -19.87 2.25 -5.12
CA TYR A 204 -19.90 2.14 -6.56
C TYR A 204 -20.78 3.24 -7.18
N GLN A 205 -21.96 3.49 -6.61
CA GLN A 205 -22.82 4.60 -7.03
C GLN A 205 -22.12 5.96 -6.85
N GLN A 206 -21.49 6.21 -5.70
CA GLN A 206 -20.77 7.46 -5.45
C GLN A 206 -19.64 7.70 -6.47
N ILE A 207 -18.90 6.66 -6.85
CA ILE A 207 -17.84 6.76 -7.86
C ILE A 207 -18.44 7.09 -9.23
N ARG A 208 -19.52 6.40 -9.63
CA ARG A 208 -20.21 6.63 -10.91
C ARG A 208 -20.76 8.05 -11.03
N GLU A 209 -21.38 8.56 -9.96
CA GLU A 209 -21.88 9.93 -9.91
C GLU A 209 -20.74 10.96 -10.03
N GLN A 210 -19.54 10.68 -9.51
CA GLN A 210 -18.39 11.56 -9.65
C GLN A 210 -17.80 11.54 -11.07
N GLU A 211 -17.88 10.42 -11.79
CA GLU A 211 -17.46 10.33 -13.19
C GLU A 211 -18.41 11.08 -14.13
N GLU A 212 -19.72 11.08 -13.83
CA GLU A 212 -20.73 11.79 -14.65
C GLU A 212 -20.68 13.31 -14.47
N ASN A 213 -20.15 13.79 -13.34
CA ASN A 213 -20.05 15.21 -12.99
C ASN A 213 -18.70 15.86 -13.32
N ASN A 214 -17.74 15.11 -13.89
CA ASN A 214 -16.41 15.58 -14.31
C ASN A 214 -16.25 15.49 -15.83
#